data_AF-A0A2E8XWK5-F1
#
_entry.id   AF-A0A2E8XWK5-F1
#
_cell.length_a   1.000
_cell.length_b   1.000
_cell.length_c   1.000
_cell.angle_alpha   90.00
_cell.angle_beta   90.00
_cell.angle_gamma   90.00
#
_symmetry.space_group_name_H-M   'P 1'
#
loop_
_entity.id
_entity.type
_entity.pdbx_description
1 polymer ?
#
loop_
_entity_poly.entity_id
_entity_poly.type
_entity_poly.pdbx_seq_one_letter_code
_entity_poly.pdbx_strand_id
1 'polypeptide(L)'
;KKNYKNILLNKDKSIYKNSFLIGFLTNLLNPKAFLFFISIFSVFVNQLTPFYIKTMYGLWMVFATCFWFCIISIFFTLDFSKNFLNKYSIIISKIMGVILLIISIKVIF
;
A
#
# COMPACT_ATOMS: atom_id res chain seq x y z
N LYS A 1 5.59 -40.71 -2.71
CA LYS A 1 4.49 -39.79 -3.12
C LYS A 1 3.66 -39.23 -1.94
N LYS A 2 3.34 -40.03 -0.92
CA LYS A 2 2.52 -39.63 0.26
C LYS A 2 3.18 -38.54 1.15
N ASN A 3 4.50 -38.59 1.35
CA ASN A 3 5.25 -37.57 2.10
C ASN A 3 5.27 -36.18 1.43
N TYR A 4 5.46 -36.11 0.11
CA TYR A 4 5.46 -34.84 -0.63
C TYR A 4 4.11 -34.11 -0.53
N LYS A 5 2.98 -34.84 -0.58
CA LYS A 5 1.65 -34.25 -0.39
C LYS A 5 1.45 -33.71 1.04
N ASN A 6 1.94 -34.40 2.06
CA ASN A 6 1.83 -33.94 3.46
C ASN A 6 2.69 -32.69 3.72
N ILE A 7 3.85 -32.57 3.08
CA ILE A 7 4.71 -31.38 3.17
C ILE A 7 4.02 -30.17 2.51
N LEU A 8 3.40 -30.35 1.34
CA LEU A 8 2.66 -29.29 0.65
C LEU A 8 1.42 -28.84 1.43
N LEU A 9 0.61 -29.79 1.93
CA LEU A 9 -0.58 -29.51 2.75
C LEU A 9 -0.27 -28.75 4.05
N ASN A 10 0.88 -29.03 4.68
CA ASN A 10 1.28 -28.34 5.90
C ASN A 10 1.85 -26.95 5.61
N LYS A 11 2.57 -26.82 4.49
CA LYS A 11 3.10 -25.53 4.00
C LYS A 11 1.96 -24.56 3.67
N ASP A 12 0.93 -25.02 2.97
CA ASP A 12 -0.27 -24.23 2.67
C ASP A 12 -1.01 -23.78 3.94
N LYS A 13 -1.26 -24.70 4.90
CA LYS A 13 -1.86 -24.33 6.20
C LYS A 13 -1.06 -23.27 6.97
N SER A 14 0.28 -23.29 6.88
CA SER A 14 1.14 -22.28 7.51
C SER A 14 1.08 -20.92 6.80
N ILE A 15 0.96 -20.91 5.47
CA ILE A 15 0.86 -19.70 4.64
C ILE A 15 -0.46 -18.96 4.88
N TYR A 16 -1.56 -19.70 5.05
CA TYR A 16 -2.87 -19.10 5.33
C TYR A 16 -2.98 -18.48 6.73
N LYS A 17 -2.27 -19.03 7.73
CA LYS A 17 -2.26 -18.46 9.09
C LYS A 17 -1.71 -17.03 9.14
N ASN A 18 -0.82 -16.68 8.21
CA ASN A 18 -0.19 -15.36 8.17
C ASN A 18 -0.73 -14.46 7.05
N SER A 19 -1.83 -14.81 6.37
CA SER A 19 -2.31 -14.01 5.23
C SER A 19 -2.67 -12.56 5.58
N PHE A 20 -3.16 -12.30 6.80
CA PHE A 20 -3.35 -10.93 7.30
C PHE A 20 -2.02 -10.19 7.45
N LEU A 21 -1.02 -10.83 8.06
CA LEU A 21 0.28 -10.23 8.32
C LEU A 21 1.08 -10.04 7.03
N ILE A 22 0.94 -10.98 6.07
CA ILE A 22 1.48 -10.85 4.72
C ILE A 22 0.80 -9.69 4.00
N GLY A 23 -0.53 -9.57 4.02
CA GLY A 23 -1.25 -8.47 3.37
C GLY A 23 -0.91 -7.11 3.99
N PHE A 24 -0.80 -7.08 5.32
CA PHE A 24 -0.40 -5.90 6.09
C PHE A 24 1.04 -5.49 5.78
N LEU A 25 2.01 -6.40 5.85
CA LEU A 25 3.40 -6.12 5.47
C LEU A 25 3.51 -5.74 4.00
N THR A 26 2.75 -6.36 3.09
CA THR A 26 2.82 -6.01 1.66
C THR A 26 2.26 -4.61 1.41
N ASN A 27 1.25 -4.16 2.17
CA ASN A 27 0.76 -2.78 2.13
C ASN A 27 1.79 -1.80 2.74
N LEU A 28 2.38 -2.16 3.87
CA LEU A 28 3.33 -1.34 4.63
C LEU A 28 4.69 -1.21 3.91
N LEU A 29 5.20 -2.31 3.36
CA LEU A 29 6.45 -2.40 2.60
C LEU A 29 6.26 -2.11 1.11
N ASN A 30 5.07 -1.70 0.65
CA ASN A 30 4.93 -1.24 -0.73
C ASN A 30 5.75 0.05 -0.87
N PRO A 31 6.94 0.03 -1.50
CA PRO A 31 7.84 1.18 -1.49
C PRO A 31 7.16 2.41 -2.13
N LYS A 32 6.15 2.17 -2.97
CA LYS A 32 5.26 3.18 -3.56
C LYS A 32 4.46 3.98 -2.53
N ALA A 33 3.91 3.33 -1.50
CA ALA A 33 3.15 4.00 -0.45
C ALA A 33 4.09 4.78 0.48
N PHE A 34 5.23 4.17 0.82
CA PHE A 34 6.28 4.80 1.62
C PHE A 34 6.81 6.09 0.95
N LEU A 35 7.17 6.01 -0.34
CA LEU A 35 7.63 7.16 -1.13
C LEU A 35 6.57 8.26 -1.25
N PHE A 36 5.29 7.89 -1.41
CA PHE A 36 4.19 8.84 -1.45
C PHE A 36 4.03 9.59 -0.12
N PHE A 37 4.04 8.87 1.01
CA PHE A 37 3.96 9.50 2.33
C PHE A 37 5.16 10.41 2.60
N ILE A 38 6.37 10.00 2.24
CA ILE A 38 7.58 10.83 2.36
C ILE A 38 7.49 12.10 1.51
N SER A 39 7.01 11.98 0.27
CA SER A 39 6.85 13.13 -0.61
C SER A 39 5.84 14.14 -0.04
N ILE A 40 4.69 13.67 0.43
CA ILE A 40 3.71 14.51 1.12
C ILE A 40 4.31 15.14 2.37
N PHE A 41 4.97 14.35 3.22
CA PHE A 41 5.56 14.85 4.45
C PHE A 41 6.60 15.95 4.16
N SER A 42 7.39 15.80 3.10
CA SER A 42 8.36 16.81 2.66
C SER A 42 7.71 18.13 2.24
N VAL A 43 6.51 18.10 1.67
CA VAL A 43 5.77 19.32 1.27
C VAL A 43 5.11 19.99 2.48
N PHE A 44 4.61 19.21 3.44
CA PHE A 44 3.91 19.73 4.62
C PHE A 44 4.84 20.11 5.78
N VAL A 45 6.08 19.62 5.81
CA VAL A 45 7.11 20.08 6.75
C VAL A 45 7.63 21.43 6.29
N ASN A 46 6.82 22.47 6.49
CA ASN A 46 7.31 23.83 6.56
C ASN A 46 7.50 24.20 8.05
N GLN A 47 8.60 24.86 8.39
CA GLN A 47 9.09 25.00 9.77
C GLN A 47 8.23 25.92 10.68
N LEU A 48 7.23 26.62 10.12
CA LEU A 48 6.48 27.68 10.79
C LEU A 48 5.17 27.22 11.48
N THR A 49 4.82 25.93 11.45
CA THR A 49 3.58 25.43 12.05
C THR A 49 3.79 24.87 13.47
N PRO A 50 2.98 25.29 14.47
CA PRO A 50 3.00 24.76 15.83
C PRO A 50 2.87 23.23 15.86
N PHE A 51 3.57 22.58 16.80
CA PHE A 51 3.60 21.12 16.95
C PHE A 51 2.20 20.49 17.04
N TYR A 52 1.28 21.16 17.74
CA TYR A 52 -0.13 20.72 17.88
C TYR A 52 -0.84 20.57 16.52
N ILE A 53 -0.60 21.51 15.60
CA ILE A 53 -1.22 21.52 14.27
C ILE A 53 -0.64 20.38 13.43
N LYS A 54 0.68 20.11 13.53
CA LYS A 54 1.32 18.96 12.86
C LYS A 54 0.73 17.63 13.30
N THR A 55 0.49 17.44 14.60
CA THR A 55 -0.15 16.21 15.11
C THR A 55 -1.60 16.05 14.64
N MET A 56 -2.37 17.15 14.56
CA MET A 56 -3.73 17.13 14.03
C MET A 56 -3.77 16.76 12.53
N TYR A 57 -2.84 17.30 11.74
CA TYR A 57 -2.68 16.89 10.34
C TYR A 57 -2.34 15.40 10.21
N GLY A 58 -1.42 14.90 11.05
CA GLY A 58 -1.07 13.47 11.08
C GLY A 58 -2.26 12.58 11.40
N LEU A 59 -3.04 12.92 12.45
CA LEU A 59 -4.26 12.19 12.81
C LEU A 59 -5.30 12.23 11.71
N TRP A 60 -5.56 13.40 11.14
CA TRP A 60 -6.50 13.54 10.03
C TRP A 60 -6.09 12.69 8.81
N MET A 61 -4.80 12.68 8.46
CA MET A 61 -4.26 11.85 7.38
C MET A 61 -4.45 10.35 7.64
N VAL A 62 -4.23 9.90 8.87
CA VAL A 62 -4.47 8.49 9.25
C VAL A 62 -5.94 8.13 9.09
N PHE A 63 -6.87 8.98 9.57
CA PHE A 63 -8.30 8.71 9.41
C PHE A 63 -8.75 8.74 7.95
N ALA A 64 -8.30 9.73 7.18
CA ALA A 64 -8.62 9.85 5.76
C ALA A 64 -8.11 8.65 4.96
N THR A 65 -6.88 8.20 5.22
CA THR A 65 -6.30 7.02 4.56
C THR A 65 -6.96 5.72 4.99
N CYS A 66 -7.28 5.53 6.27
CA CYS A 66 -8.08 4.39 6.74
C CYS A 66 -9.45 4.34 6.07
N PHE A 67 -10.17 5.46 6.06
CA PHE A 67 -11.49 5.55 5.44
C PHE A 67 -11.44 5.24 3.95
N TRP A 68 -10.46 5.84 3.25
CA TRP A 68 -10.21 5.58 1.84
C TRP A 68 -9.86 4.10 1.56
N PHE A 69 -9.01 3.48 2.39
CA PHE A 69 -8.69 2.06 2.26
C PHE A 69 -9.90 1.15 2.52
N CYS A 70 -10.77 1.49 3.47
CA CYS A 70 -12.02 0.76 3.68
C CYS A 70 -12.90 0.80 2.42
N ILE A 71 -13.03 1.97 1.79
CA ILE A 71 -13.78 2.12 0.52
C ILE A 71 -13.16 1.25 -0.58
N ILE A 72 -11.84 1.33 -0.77
CA ILE A 72 -11.13 0.52 -1.77
C ILE A 72 -11.31 -0.97 -1.48
N SER A 73 -11.19 -1.38 -0.22
CA SER A 73 -11.32 -2.79 0.20
C SER A 73 -12.70 -3.34 -0.13
N ILE A 74 -13.76 -2.55 0.12
CA ILE A 74 -15.13 -2.94 -0.24
C ILE A 74 -15.24 -3.10 -1.75
N PHE A 75 -14.76 -2.11 -2.51
CA PHE A 75 -14.80 -2.14 -3.98
C PHE A 75 -14.05 -3.35 -4.56
N PHE A 76 -12.92 -3.72 -3.95
CA PHE A 76 -12.09 -4.84 -4.34
C PHE A 76 -12.60 -6.20 -3.89
N THR A 77 -13.50 -6.25 -2.91
CA THR A 77 -14.06 -7.51 -2.38
C THR A 77 -15.19 -8.06 -3.27
N LEU A 78 -15.79 -7.24 -4.13
CA LEU A 78 -16.72 -7.72 -5.16
C LEU A 78 -15.97 -8.65 -6.15
N ASP A 79 -16.57 -9.79 -6.49
CA ASP A 79 -15.95 -10.85 -7.32
C ASP A 79 -15.45 -10.38 -8.71
N PHE A 80 -15.92 -9.22 -9.17
CA PHE A 80 -15.45 -8.55 -10.38
C PHE A 80 -13.96 -8.12 -10.30
N SER A 81 -13.44 -7.90 -9.10
CA SER A 81 -12.10 -7.33 -8.88
C SER A 81 -10.96 -8.32 -9.13
N LYS A 82 -11.13 -9.62 -8.86
CA LYS A 82 -10.03 -10.61 -8.91
C LYS A 82 -9.41 -10.74 -10.31
N ASN A 83 -10.24 -10.78 -11.35
CA ASN A 83 -9.77 -10.87 -12.74
C ASN A 83 -9.28 -9.51 -13.28
N PHE A 84 -9.90 -8.42 -12.83
CA PHE A 84 -9.48 -7.07 -13.20
C PHE A 84 -8.09 -6.76 -12.62
N LEU A 85 -7.89 -7.03 -11.34
CA LEU A 85 -6.61 -6.87 -10.66
C LEU A 85 -5.46 -7.57 -11.38
N ASN A 86 -5.63 -8.84 -11.72
CA ASN A 86 -4.57 -9.59 -12.40
C ASN A 86 -4.23 -8.98 -13.78
N LYS A 87 -5.23 -8.46 -14.49
CA LYS A 87 -5.04 -7.85 -15.81
C LYS A 87 -4.39 -6.46 -15.71
N TYR A 88 -4.74 -5.65 -14.71
CA TYR A 88 -4.32 -4.26 -14.60
C TYR A 88 -3.15 -4.04 -13.62
N SER A 89 -2.78 -5.01 -12.80
CA SER A 89 -1.67 -4.90 -11.82
C SER A 89 -0.35 -4.43 -12.45
N ILE A 90 -0.01 -4.97 -13.64
CA ILE A 90 1.18 -4.56 -14.39
C ILE A 90 1.05 -3.13 -14.94
N ILE A 91 -0.11 -2.73 -15.46
CA ILE A 91 -0.33 -1.38 -15.99
C ILE A 91 -0.27 -0.34 -14.85
N ILE A 92 -0.90 -0.64 -13.72
CA ILE A 92 -0.94 0.22 -12.52
C ILE A 92 0.46 0.40 -11.93
N SER A 93 1.26 -0.66 -11.95
CA SER A 93 2.66 -0.61 -11.51
C SER A 93 3.51 0.27 -12.44
N LYS A 94 3.33 0.12 -13.76
CA LYS A 94 4.07 0.89 -14.77
C LYS A 94 3.73 2.39 -14.72
N ILE A 95 2.45 2.75 -14.64
CA ILE A 95 1.99 4.14 -14.54
C ILE A 95 2.59 4.82 -13.30
N MET A 96 2.63 4.14 -12.16
CA MET A 96 3.18 4.75 -10.95
C MET A 96 4.69 4.91 -11.00
N GLY A 97 5.41 3.97 -11.60
CA GLY A 97 6.84 4.14 -11.83
C GLY A 97 7.14 5.42 -12.62
N VAL A 98 6.34 5.69 -13.67
CA VAL A 98 6.44 6.92 -14.46
C VAL A 98 6.13 8.16 -13.63
N ILE A 99 5.05 8.14 -12.83
CA ILE A 99 4.70 9.26 -11.93
C ILE A 99 5.81 9.56 -10.93
N LEU A 100 6.42 8.52 -10.33
CA LEU A 100 7.53 8.68 -9.40
C LEU A 100 8.77 9.28 -10.07
N LEU A 101 9.06 8.89 -11.32
CA LEU A 101 10.14 9.50 -12.10
C LEU A 101 9.87 10.99 -12.36
N ILE A 102 8.64 11.35 -12.75
CA ILE A 102 8.26 12.75 -12.97
C ILE A 102 8.40 13.58 -11.69
N ILE A 103 7.92 13.06 -10.56
CA ILE A 103 8.06 13.72 -9.25
C ILE A 103 9.53 13.90 -8.90
N SER A 104 10.35 12.86 -9.09
CA SER A 104 11.79 12.93 -8.78
C SER A 104 12.48 14.02 -9.60
N ILE A 105 12.19 14.11 -10.90
CA ILE A 105 12.73 15.15 -11.78
C ILE A 105 12.30 16.54 -11.29
N LYS A 106 11.03 16.71 -10.92
CA LYS A 106 10.49 17.99 -10.43
C LYS A 106 11.02 18.41 -9.05
N VAL A 107 11.54 17.47 -8.27
CA VAL A 107 12.16 17.79 -6.97
C VAL A 107 13.62 18.22 -7.14
N ILE A 108 14.30 17.70 -8.17
CA ILE A 108 15.71 17.98 -8.44
C ILE A 108 15.90 19.32 -9.18
N PHE A 109 14.97 19.69 -10.06
CA PHE A 109 14.94 20.95 -10.81
C PHE A 109 13.98 21.96 -10.18
#